data_AF-A0A914JBJ4-F1
#
_entry.id   AF-A0A914JBJ4-F1
#
_cell.length_a   1.000
_cell.length_b   1.000
_cell.length_c   1.000
_cell.angle_alpha   90.00
_cell.angle_beta   90.00
_cell.angle_gamma   90.00
#
_symmetry.space_group_name_H-M   'P 1'
#
loop_
_entity.id
_entity.type
_entity.pdbx_description
1 polymer ?
#
loop_
_entity_poly.entity_id
_entity_poly.type
_entity_poly.pdbx_seq_one_letter_code
_entity_poly.pdbx_strand_id
1 'polypeptide(L)'
;MSDFQTFFIKGTCDTDKELDIAFKILCADENDTVRSKIINILGRDIKVEKTCDRVADMTFQELCGQARGATDYLTLARVFHTIIIRDIPVFTRDNLNESRRFITLIDTFYDQKVRILCSLDAEPEHLFQINETSELSDSQKILMDDLKVKHGSTEAQSNLFTGLEEMFAFNRTVSRLCEMQTHAYWMYRKPSSVH
;
A
#
# COMPACT_ATOMS: atom_id res chain seq x y z
N MET A 1 9.77 18.49 -18.02
CA MET A 1 9.52 17.33 -17.13
C MET A 1 8.08 17.45 -16.73
N SER A 2 7.21 16.67 -17.35
CA SER A 2 5.77 16.81 -17.22
C SER A 2 5.32 16.39 -15.82
N ASP A 3 4.36 17.13 -15.26
CA ASP A 3 3.53 16.69 -14.14
C ASP A 3 2.76 15.45 -14.60
N PHE A 4 3.34 14.27 -14.43
CA PHE A 4 2.63 13.02 -14.67
C PHE A 4 1.77 12.72 -13.44
N GLN A 5 0.48 12.52 -13.67
CA GLN A 5 -0.42 11.99 -12.66
C GLN A 5 0.11 10.63 -12.21
N THR A 6 0.26 10.45 -10.90
CA THR A 6 0.89 9.24 -10.32
C THR A 6 -0.17 8.27 -9.81
N PHE A 7 -1.35 8.77 -9.44
CA PHE A 7 -2.44 7.98 -8.86
C PHE A 7 -3.65 8.05 -9.79
N PHE A 8 -4.18 6.87 -10.11
CA PHE A 8 -5.25 6.68 -11.08
C PHE A 8 -6.43 6.00 -10.41
N ILE A 9 -7.62 6.61 -10.45
CA ILE A 9 -8.81 6.06 -9.80
C ILE A 9 -9.56 5.20 -10.83
N LYS A 10 -9.88 3.96 -10.46
CA LYS A 10 -10.67 3.10 -11.34
C LYS A 10 -12.06 3.69 -11.56
N GLY A 11 -12.49 3.69 -12.82
CA GLY A 11 -13.78 4.24 -13.22
C GLY A 11 -13.74 5.70 -13.66
N THR A 12 -12.70 6.47 -13.33
CA THR A 12 -12.52 7.84 -13.86
C THR A 12 -11.79 7.86 -15.20
N CYS A 13 -10.94 6.85 -15.45
CA CYS A 13 -10.11 6.73 -16.64
C CYS A 13 -9.80 5.26 -16.95
N ASP A 14 -9.16 5.02 -18.10
CA ASP A 14 -8.59 3.71 -18.43
C ASP A 14 -7.24 3.56 -17.71
N THR A 15 -7.32 3.22 -16.41
CA THR A 15 -6.17 3.17 -15.50
C THR A 15 -5.07 2.24 -16.01
N ASP A 16 -5.43 1.14 -16.69
CA ASP A 16 -4.45 0.20 -17.21
C ASP A 16 -3.63 0.78 -18.35
N LYS A 17 -4.30 1.49 -19.27
CA LYS A 17 -3.60 2.20 -20.36
C LYS A 17 -2.71 3.31 -19.84
N GLU A 18 -3.18 4.08 -18.87
CA GLU A 18 -2.40 5.19 -18.30
C GLU A 18 -1.15 4.67 -17.58
N LEU A 19 -1.29 3.61 -16.79
CA LEU A 19 -0.16 2.93 -16.15
C LEU A 19 0.78 2.27 -17.16
N ASP A 20 0.28 1.70 -18.25
CA ASP A 20 1.11 1.16 -19.33
C ASP A 20 1.91 2.26 -20.05
N ILE A 21 1.30 3.43 -20.27
CA ILE A 21 1.99 4.60 -20.84
C ILE A 21 3.06 5.09 -19.87
N ALA A 22 2.71 5.25 -18.58
CA ALA A 22 3.65 5.67 -17.56
C ALA A 22 4.82 4.69 -17.42
N PHE A 23 4.56 3.38 -17.44
CA PHE A 23 5.59 2.35 -17.43
C PHE A 23 6.53 2.50 -18.62
N LYS A 24 6.00 2.66 -19.84
CA LYS A 24 6.83 2.86 -21.05
C LYS A 24 7.70 4.10 -20.95
N ILE A 25 7.18 5.21 -20.43
CA ILE A 25 7.94 6.46 -20.25
C ILE A 25 9.07 6.23 -19.23
N LEU A 26 8.77 5.61 -18.09
CA LEU A 26 9.78 5.30 -17.07
C LEU A 26 10.85 4.34 -17.60
N CYS A 27 10.45 3.35 -18.42
CA CYS A 27 11.38 2.43 -19.05
C CYS A 27 12.25 3.11 -20.13
N ALA A 28 11.77 4.18 -20.77
CA ALA A 28 12.53 4.89 -21.79
C ALA A 28 13.73 5.66 -21.21
N ASP A 29 13.66 6.02 -19.93
CA ASP A 29 14.78 6.61 -19.18
C ASP A 29 15.79 5.52 -18.73
N GLU A 30 15.43 4.25 -18.81
CA GLU A 30 16.28 3.11 -18.46
C GLU A 30 16.90 2.47 -19.71
N ASN A 31 18.15 2.00 -19.61
CA ASN A 31 18.86 1.38 -20.72
C ASN A 31 18.69 -0.15 -20.75
N ASP A 32 17.48 -0.62 -20.47
CA ASP A 32 17.18 -2.04 -20.29
C ASP A 32 15.89 -2.44 -21.02
N THR A 33 15.68 -3.75 -21.16
CA THR A 33 14.50 -4.34 -21.80
C THR A 33 13.53 -4.90 -20.77
N VAL A 34 12.23 -4.79 -21.07
CA VAL A 34 11.16 -5.31 -20.23
C VAL A 34 11.26 -6.83 -20.14
N ARG A 35 11.40 -7.35 -18.92
CA ARG A 35 11.46 -8.80 -18.64
C ARG A 35 10.78 -9.15 -17.34
N SER A 36 10.52 -10.44 -17.14
CA SER A 36 10.19 -10.98 -15.82
C SER A 36 11.46 -11.15 -14.98
N LYS A 37 11.38 -10.89 -13.67
CA LYS A 37 12.49 -11.09 -12.72
C LYS A 37 11.98 -11.85 -11.50
N ILE A 38 12.77 -12.80 -11.02
CA ILE A 38 12.53 -13.49 -9.75
C ILE A 38 13.52 -12.96 -8.72
N ILE A 39 13.01 -12.54 -7.57
CA ILE A 39 13.81 -12.04 -6.45
C ILE A 39 13.69 -13.05 -5.33
N ASN A 40 14.81 -13.67 -4.96
CA ASN A 40 14.87 -14.58 -3.83
C ASN A 40 15.09 -13.79 -2.53
N ILE A 41 14.19 -13.96 -1.56
CA ILE A 41 14.19 -13.27 -0.27
C ILE A 41 14.01 -14.31 0.83
N LEU A 42 15.09 -14.60 1.55
CA LEU A 42 15.10 -15.56 2.66
C LEU A 42 14.46 -16.91 2.29
N GLY A 43 14.73 -17.42 1.09
CA GLY A 43 14.19 -18.69 0.61
C GLY A 43 12.78 -18.62 0.01
N ARG A 44 12.21 -17.43 -0.18
CA ARG A 44 10.96 -17.20 -0.91
C ARG A 44 11.23 -16.49 -2.23
N ASP A 45 10.61 -16.95 -3.30
CA ASP A 45 10.74 -16.33 -4.62
C ASP A 45 9.58 -15.36 -4.86
N ILE A 46 9.92 -14.09 -5.07
CA ILE A 46 8.99 -13.07 -5.53
C ILE A 46 9.16 -12.91 -7.03
N LYS A 47 8.16 -13.37 -7.79
CA LYS A 47 8.07 -13.13 -9.22
C LYS A 47 7.54 -11.71 -9.48
N VAL A 48 8.24 -10.99 -10.34
CA VAL A 48 7.84 -9.70 -10.91
C VAL A 48 7.68 -9.93 -12.40
N GLU A 49 6.45 -9.93 -12.91
CA GLU A 49 6.16 -10.27 -14.30
C GLU A 49 6.70 -9.23 -15.28
N LYS A 50 6.62 -7.94 -14.91
CA LYS A 50 7.05 -6.82 -15.72
C LYS A 50 8.02 -5.93 -14.95
N THR A 51 9.27 -5.88 -15.39
CA THR A 51 10.26 -4.95 -14.88
C THR A 51 11.21 -4.51 -15.98
N CYS A 52 11.67 -3.26 -15.88
CA CYS A 52 12.74 -2.68 -16.67
C CYS A 52 13.76 -2.08 -15.69
N ASP A 53 14.97 -2.62 -15.65
CA ASP A 53 16.01 -2.33 -14.65
C ASP A 53 15.48 -2.21 -13.20
N ARG A 54 15.29 -0.97 -12.71
CA ARG A 54 14.85 -0.63 -11.35
C ARG A 54 13.42 -0.08 -11.28
N VAL A 55 12.65 -0.25 -12.35
CA VAL A 55 11.21 -0.02 -12.43
C VAL A 55 10.48 -1.36 -12.43
N ALA A 56 9.51 -1.53 -11.54
CA ALA A 56 8.65 -2.71 -11.48
C ALA A 56 7.19 -2.34 -11.72
N ASP A 57 6.46 -3.23 -12.40
CA ASP A 57 5.00 -3.18 -12.53
C ASP A 57 4.43 -4.45 -11.90
N MET A 58 3.68 -4.26 -10.82
CA MET A 58 3.15 -5.31 -9.96
C MET A 58 1.69 -5.03 -9.60
N THR A 59 0.94 -6.07 -9.33
CA THR A 59 -0.43 -5.97 -8.81
C THR A 59 -0.44 -5.92 -7.30
N PHE A 60 -1.51 -5.36 -6.74
CA PHE A 60 -1.79 -5.41 -5.31
C PHE A 60 -1.83 -6.85 -4.80
N GLN A 61 -2.42 -7.77 -5.58
CA GLN A 61 -2.52 -9.16 -5.18
C GLN A 61 -1.16 -9.85 -5.08
N GLU A 62 -0.22 -9.51 -5.96
CA GLU A 62 1.16 -9.99 -5.81
C GLU A 62 1.77 -9.44 -4.52
N LEU A 63 1.66 -8.14 -4.27
CA LEU A 63 2.33 -7.47 -3.15
C LEU A 63 1.72 -7.75 -1.77
N CYS A 64 0.40 -7.85 -1.67
CA CYS A 64 -0.33 -7.91 -0.41
C CYS A 64 -1.29 -9.10 -0.32
N GLY A 65 -1.56 -9.82 -1.41
CA GLY A 65 -2.41 -11.03 -1.39
C GLY A 65 -1.68 -12.29 -0.90
N GLN A 66 -0.35 -12.27 -0.86
CA GLN A 66 0.48 -13.34 -0.30
C GLN A 66 1.00 -12.97 1.09
N ALA A 67 1.47 -13.96 1.85
CA ALA A 67 2.10 -13.77 3.16
C ALA A 67 3.49 -13.12 3.03
N ARG A 68 3.51 -11.82 2.71
CA ARG A 68 4.69 -10.97 2.65
C ARG A 68 4.80 -10.13 3.93
N GLY A 69 6.03 -9.84 4.34
CA GLY A 69 6.34 -9.05 5.52
C GLY A 69 7.29 -7.89 5.22
N ALA A 70 7.64 -7.14 6.25
CA ALA A 70 8.49 -5.95 6.14
C ALA A 70 9.82 -6.21 5.41
N THR A 71 10.46 -7.36 5.65
CA THR A 71 11.73 -7.72 4.98
C THR A 71 11.59 -7.87 3.46
N ASP A 72 10.44 -8.35 3.00
CA ASP A 72 10.16 -8.51 1.57
C ASP A 72 10.04 -7.14 0.91
N TYR A 73 9.26 -6.24 1.52
CA TYR A 73 9.10 -4.87 1.04
C TYR A 73 10.41 -4.09 1.08
N LEU A 74 11.24 -4.28 2.13
CA LEU A 74 12.54 -3.63 2.22
C LEU A 74 13.46 -4.09 1.08
N THR A 75 13.41 -5.38 0.73
CA THR A 75 14.21 -5.91 -0.37
C THR A 75 13.72 -5.37 -1.72
N LEU A 76 12.40 -5.35 -1.94
CA LEU A 76 11.82 -4.73 -3.13
C LEU A 76 12.21 -3.25 -3.26
N ALA A 77 12.18 -2.49 -2.16
CA ALA A 77 12.56 -1.07 -2.13
C ALA A 77 14.04 -0.80 -2.40
N ARG A 78 14.90 -1.79 -2.16
CA ARG A 78 16.34 -1.74 -2.50
C ARG A 78 16.58 -2.08 -3.96
N VAL A 79 15.82 -3.02 -4.51
CA VAL A 79 15.93 -3.45 -5.91
C VAL A 79 15.32 -2.42 -6.86
N PHE A 80 14.16 -1.86 -6.50
CA PHE A 80 13.40 -0.94 -7.35
C PHE A 80 13.35 0.46 -6.72
N HIS A 81 13.64 1.50 -7.51
CA HIS A 81 13.43 2.88 -7.08
C HIS A 81 12.02 3.37 -7.41
N THR A 82 11.36 2.75 -8.38
CA THR A 82 9.99 3.06 -8.79
C THR A 82 9.18 1.77 -8.92
N ILE A 83 8.01 1.73 -8.30
CA ILE A 83 7.12 0.58 -8.32
C ILE A 83 5.71 1.05 -8.72
N ILE A 84 5.17 0.45 -9.77
CA ILE A 84 3.77 0.58 -10.15
C ILE A 84 2.99 -0.50 -9.40
N ILE A 85 1.90 -0.11 -8.73
CA ILE A 85 1.01 -0.98 -7.98
C ILE A 85 -0.38 -0.91 -8.59
N ARG A 86 -0.79 -1.96 -9.29
CA ARG A 86 -2.12 -2.05 -9.91
C ARG A 86 -3.16 -2.59 -8.95
N ASP A 87 -4.40 -2.17 -9.14
CA ASP A 87 -5.58 -2.77 -8.55
C ASP A 87 -5.61 -2.74 -7.03
N ILE A 88 -5.26 -1.60 -6.42
CA ILE A 88 -5.39 -1.43 -4.96
C ILE A 88 -6.90 -1.38 -4.63
N PRO A 89 -7.43 -2.37 -3.90
CA PRO A 89 -8.85 -2.43 -3.61
C PRO A 89 -9.21 -1.46 -2.50
N VAL A 90 -10.51 -1.22 -2.33
CA VAL A 90 -11.03 -0.66 -1.07
C VAL A 90 -10.80 -1.68 0.05
N PHE A 91 -10.26 -1.22 1.16
CA PHE A 91 -10.05 -2.02 2.36
C PHE A 91 -11.32 -2.07 3.22
N THR A 92 -11.79 -3.28 3.48
CA THR A 92 -12.96 -3.61 4.28
C THR A 92 -12.59 -4.66 5.34
N ARG A 93 -13.57 -5.17 6.10
CA ARG A 93 -13.30 -6.21 7.10
C ARG A 93 -12.84 -7.53 6.48
N ASP A 94 -13.16 -7.78 5.21
CA ASP A 94 -12.86 -9.03 4.53
C ASP A 94 -11.38 -9.14 4.10
N ASN A 95 -10.68 -8.01 3.99
CA ASN A 95 -9.28 -7.93 3.55
C ASN A 95 -8.36 -7.21 4.57
N LEU A 96 -8.65 -7.37 5.87
CA LEU A 96 -7.88 -6.76 6.96
C LEU A 96 -6.41 -7.19 6.99
N ASN A 97 -6.12 -8.42 6.62
CA ASN A 97 -4.73 -8.90 6.60
C ASN A 97 -3.95 -8.23 5.48
N GLU A 98 -4.58 -8.06 4.32
CA GLU A 98 -4.06 -7.38 3.13
C GLU A 98 -3.89 -5.89 3.42
N SER A 99 -4.83 -5.24 4.13
CA SER A 99 -4.73 -3.81 4.50
C SER A 99 -3.56 -3.55 5.45
N ARG A 100 -3.34 -4.40 6.46
CA ARG A 100 -2.16 -4.32 7.36
C ARG A 100 -0.84 -4.53 6.62
N ARG A 101 -0.83 -5.44 5.65
CA ARG A 101 0.34 -5.64 4.76
C ARG A 101 0.57 -4.41 3.88
N PHE A 102 -0.49 -3.79 3.36
CA PHE A 102 -0.41 -2.56 2.59
C PHE A 102 0.14 -1.39 3.41
N ILE A 103 -0.30 -1.20 4.65
CA ILE A 103 0.29 -0.22 5.58
C ILE A 103 1.80 -0.46 5.71
N THR A 104 2.20 -1.71 5.98
CA THR A 104 3.61 -2.07 6.14
C THR A 104 4.42 -1.80 4.85
N LEU A 105 3.83 -2.06 3.69
CA LEU A 105 4.42 -1.79 2.38
C LEU A 105 4.63 -0.28 2.19
N ILE A 106 3.60 0.53 2.39
CA ILE A 106 3.69 1.99 2.21
C ILE A 106 4.68 2.60 3.20
N ASP A 107 4.67 2.17 4.46
CA ASP A 107 5.65 2.59 5.46
C ASP A 107 7.08 2.32 4.99
N THR A 108 7.34 1.09 4.54
CA THR A 108 8.66 0.68 4.08
C THR A 108 9.10 1.45 2.83
N PHE A 109 8.20 1.61 1.86
CA PHE A 109 8.49 2.33 0.61
C PHE A 109 8.70 3.83 0.88
N TYR A 110 7.91 4.40 1.78
CA TYR A 110 8.04 5.78 2.18
C TYR A 110 9.40 6.06 2.85
N ASP A 111 9.82 5.19 3.78
CA ASP A 111 11.09 5.30 4.49
C ASP A 111 12.29 5.11 3.55
N GLN A 112 12.16 4.21 2.57
CA GLN A 112 13.18 3.97 1.54
C GLN A 112 13.10 4.94 0.35
N LYS A 113 12.19 5.93 0.40
CA LYS A 113 12.01 6.95 -0.64
C LYS A 113 11.73 6.35 -2.04
N VAL A 114 10.98 5.25 -2.08
CA VAL A 114 10.54 4.60 -3.33
C VAL A 114 9.42 5.43 -3.95
N ARG A 115 9.50 5.67 -5.26
CA ARG A 115 8.42 6.32 -6.01
C ARG A 115 7.34 5.29 -6.31
N ILE A 116 6.09 5.67 -6.14
CA ILE A 116 4.95 4.80 -6.44
C ILE A 116 4.06 5.43 -7.48
N LEU A 117 3.56 4.61 -8.39
CA LEU A 117 2.37 4.92 -9.18
C LEU A 117 1.36 3.84 -8.90
N CYS A 118 0.09 4.17 -8.82
CA CYS A 118 -0.89 3.14 -8.52
C CYS A 118 -2.26 3.40 -9.14
N SER A 119 -2.98 2.30 -9.35
CA SER A 119 -4.42 2.35 -9.57
C SER A 119 -5.15 1.97 -8.28
N LEU A 120 -6.16 2.76 -7.92
CA LEU A 120 -6.96 2.59 -6.71
C LEU A 120 -8.44 2.48 -7.07
N ASP A 121 -9.17 1.63 -6.36
CA ASP A 121 -10.62 1.52 -6.52
C ASP A 121 -11.39 2.72 -5.93
N ALA A 122 -10.75 3.54 -5.09
CA ALA A 122 -11.31 4.76 -4.52
C ALA A 122 -10.20 5.80 -4.27
N GLU A 123 -10.58 7.05 -4.02
CA GLU A 123 -9.65 8.09 -3.54
C GLU A 123 -8.93 7.65 -2.25
N PRO A 124 -7.67 8.07 -2.01
CA PRO A 124 -6.91 7.69 -0.82
C PRO A 124 -7.66 7.88 0.50
N GLU A 125 -8.43 8.97 0.63
CA GLU A 125 -9.25 9.30 1.80
C GLU A 125 -10.38 8.29 2.04
N HIS A 126 -10.84 7.62 0.99
CA HIS A 126 -11.95 6.65 1.00
C HIS A 126 -11.47 5.20 0.82
N LEU A 127 -10.16 4.96 0.81
CA LEU A 127 -9.56 3.65 0.56
C LEU A 127 -9.75 2.70 1.76
N PHE A 128 -9.79 3.22 2.98
CA PHE A 128 -10.01 2.44 4.19
C PHE A 128 -11.45 2.62 4.70
N GLN A 129 -12.31 1.65 4.39
CA GLN A 129 -13.72 1.63 4.82
C GLN A 129 -13.93 0.55 5.89
N ILE A 130 -13.00 0.52 6.84
CA ILE A 130 -13.06 -0.36 8.00
C ILE A 130 -13.87 0.38 9.06
N ASN A 131 -15.16 0.56 8.80
CA ASN A 131 -16.05 1.12 9.79
C ASN A 131 -16.18 0.12 10.93
N GLU A 132 -15.85 0.57 12.14
CA GLU A 132 -16.42 0.01 13.35
C GLU A 132 -17.93 0.24 13.28
N THR A 133 -18.68 -0.72 12.75
CA THR A 133 -19.99 -0.94 13.36
C THR A 133 -19.71 -1.52 14.73
N SER A 134 -19.35 -0.65 15.67
CA SER A 134 -19.55 -0.82 17.10
C SER A 134 -21.05 -0.73 17.42
N GLU A 135 -21.90 -1.34 16.58
CA GLU A 135 -23.02 -2.06 17.15
C GLU A 135 -22.41 -3.29 17.78
N LEU A 136 -21.91 -3.10 19.01
CA LEU A 136 -22.07 -4.13 20.03
C LEU A 136 -23.43 -4.78 19.75
N SER A 137 -23.45 -6.08 19.45
CA SER A 137 -24.72 -6.80 19.33
C SER A 137 -25.58 -6.45 20.55
N ASP A 138 -26.91 -6.41 20.42
CA ASP A 138 -27.75 -6.04 21.57
C ASP A 138 -27.41 -6.87 22.82
N SER A 139 -26.97 -8.12 22.63
CA SER A 139 -26.40 -8.99 23.67
C SER A 139 -25.13 -8.41 24.32
N GLN A 140 -24.17 -7.89 23.55
CA GLN A 140 -22.96 -7.25 24.07
C GLN A 140 -23.25 -5.89 24.74
N LYS A 141 -24.24 -5.12 24.26
CA LYS A 141 -24.69 -3.89 24.94
C LYS A 141 -25.31 -4.20 26.30
N ILE A 142 -26.15 -5.23 26.37
CA ILE A 142 -26.78 -5.71 27.60
C ILE A 142 -25.73 -6.20 28.60
N LEU A 143 -24.74 -6.98 28.15
CA LEU A 143 -23.64 -7.41 29.02
C LEU A 143 -22.84 -6.22 29.58
N MET A 144 -22.55 -5.21 28.76
CA MET A 144 -21.81 -4.04 29.24
C MET A 144 -22.61 -3.16 30.21
N ASP A 145 -23.94 -3.16 30.13
CA ASP A 145 -24.80 -2.41 31.07
C ASP A 145 -24.91 -3.13 32.43
N ASP A 146 -24.99 -4.46 32.45
CA ASP A 146 -24.99 -5.27 33.67
C ASP A 146 -23.65 -5.21 34.43
N LEU A 147 -22.55 -4.98 33.71
CA LEU A 147 -21.19 -4.92 34.26
C LEU A 147 -20.79 -3.54 34.83
N LYS A 148 -21.62 -2.50 34.68
CA LYS A 148 -21.29 -1.09 35.00
C LYS A 148 -21.09 -0.70 36.47
N VAL A 149 -20.79 -1.64 37.37
CA VAL A 149 -20.44 -1.30 38.78
C VAL A 149 -19.08 -1.81 39.24
N LYS A 150 -18.27 -2.51 38.42
CA LYS A 150 -16.87 -2.76 38.81
C LYS A 150 -15.88 -2.57 37.65
N HIS A 151 -15.10 -1.49 37.79
CA HIS A 151 -13.89 -1.16 37.04
C HIS A 151 -13.09 -2.37 36.54
N GLY A 152 -12.80 -2.40 35.23
CA GLY A 152 -11.55 -2.97 34.70
C GLY A 152 -11.65 -4.30 33.93
N SER A 153 -12.45 -4.39 32.86
CA SER A 153 -12.24 -5.45 31.87
C SER A 153 -11.25 -5.00 30.79
N THR A 154 -10.09 -5.66 30.77
CA THR A 154 -8.94 -5.41 29.89
C THR A 154 -9.28 -5.57 28.40
N GLU A 155 -10.33 -6.33 28.07
CA GLU A 155 -10.76 -6.66 26.71
C GLU A 155 -11.53 -5.54 26.00
N ALA A 156 -12.35 -4.78 26.72
CA ALA A 156 -13.04 -3.62 26.14
C ALA A 156 -12.05 -2.48 25.88
N GLN A 157 -11.07 -2.31 26.77
CA GLN A 157 -9.95 -1.38 26.55
C GLN A 157 -9.04 -1.84 25.42
N SER A 158 -8.74 -3.14 25.30
CA SER A 158 -7.89 -3.65 24.22
C SER A 158 -8.54 -3.46 22.86
N ASN A 159 -9.82 -3.74 22.71
CA ASN A 159 -10.54 -3.57 21.44
C ASN A 159 -10.58 -2.08 21.01
N LEU A 160 -10.90 -1.18 21.95
CA LEU A 160 -10.85 0.27 21.72
C LEU A 160 -9.43 0.77 21.40
N PHE A 161 -8.42 0.18 22.02
CA PHE A 161 -7.01 0.51 21.76
C PHE A 161 -6.56 0.06 20.37
N THR A 162 -6.91 -1.18 19.95
CA THR A 162 -6.64 -1.64 18.58
C THR A 162 -7.38 -0.82 17.52
N GLY A 163 -8.64 -0.44 17.75
CA GLY A 163 -9.40 0.37 16.79
C GLY A 163 -8.79 1.76 16.57
N LEU A 164 -8.33 2.39 17.66
CA LEU A 164 -7.63 3.68 17.58
C LEU A 164 -6.27 3.53 16.87
N GLU A 165 -5.45 2.54 17.22
CA GLU A 165 -4.16 2.31 16.57
C GLU A 165 -4.30 2.05 15.06
N GLU A 166 -5.30 1.27 14.65
CA GLU A 166 -5.59 1.00 13.24
C GLU A 166 -6.00 2.28 12.50
N MET A 167 -6.88 3.09 13.10
CA MET A 167 -7.29 4.37 12.51
C MET A 167 -6.10 5.32 12.35
N PHE A 168 -5.20 5.39 13.34
CA PHE A 168 -3.97 6.17 13.23
C PHE A 168 -3.05 5.63 12.12
N ALA A 169 -2.92 4.31 12.00
CA ALA A 169 -2.15 3.68 10.95
C ALA A 169 -2.72 3.99 9.55
N PHE A 170 -4.04 3.97 9.38
CA PHE A 170 -4.71 4.33 8.12
C PHE A 170 -4.49 5.80 7.76
N ASN A 171 -4.77 6.73 8.68
CA ASN A 171 -4.58 8.17 8.44
C ASN A 171 -3.14 8.52 8.09
N ARG A 172 -2.17 7.88 8.76
CA ARG A 172 -0.74 8.03 8.46
C ARG A 172 -0.40 7.47 7.07
N THR A 173 -0.98 6.33 6.69
CA THR A 173 -0.78 5.72 5.37
C THR A 173 -1.31 6.64 4.27
N VAL A 174 -2.53 7.17 4.42
CA VAL A 174 -3.11 8.13 3.48
C VAL A 174 -2.24 9.39 3.36
N SER A 175 -1.80 9.95 4.49
CA SER A 175 -0.91 11.13 4.48
C SER A 175 0.38 10.86 3.70
N ARG A 176 0.99 9.68 3.89
CA ARG A 176 2.19 9.25 3.16
C ARG A 176 1.91 9.08 1.67
N LEU A 177 0.80 8.45 1.29
CA LEU A 177 0.39 8.30 -0.10
C LEU A 177 0.27 9.66 -0.80
N CYS A 178 -0.38 10.64 -0.16
CA CYS A 178 -0.50 11.99 -0.71
C CYS A 178 0.86 12.69 -0.84
N GLU A 179 1.76 12.53 0.13
CA GLU A 179 3.12 13.10 0.03
C GLU A 179 3.92 12.45 -1.11
N MET A 180 3.81 11.13 -1.28
CA MET A 180 4.50 10.36 -2.33
C MET A 180 4.07 10.75 -3.75
N GLN A 181 2.92 11.42 -3.91
CA GLN A 181 2.48 11.98 -5.19
C GLN A 181 3.15 13.30 -5.54
N THR A 182 3.74 13.99 -4.55
CA THR A 182 4.28 15.33 -4.77
C THR A 182 5.54 15.29 -5.64
N HIS A 183 5.68 16.28 -6.50
CA HIS A 183 6.90 16.46 -7.31
C HIS A 183 8.16 16.53 -6.42
N ALA A 184 8.06 17.19 -5.25
CA ALA A 184 9.15 17.29 -4.30
C ALA A 184 9.64 15.91 -3.82
N TYR A 185 8.72 15.00 -3.50
CA TYR A 185 9.06 13.63 -3.12
C TYR A 185 9.76 12.88 -4.25
N TRP A 186 9.24 13.02 -5.47
CA TRP A 186 9.83 12.41 -6.66
C TRP A 186 11.24 12.90 -6.95
N MET A 187 11.56 14.16 -6.64
CA MET A 187 12.92 14.69 -6.80
C MET A 187 13.91 14.19 -5.75
N TYR A 188 13.45 13.62 -4.64
CA TYR A 188 14.30 13.22 -3.51
C TYR A 188 15.26 12.06 -3.84
N ARG A 189 14.74 11.02 -4.51
CA ARG A 189 15.52 9.87 -4.95
C ARG A 189 15.59 9.88 -6.47
N LYS A 190 16.66 10.45 -7.05
CA LYS A 190 16.92 10.30 -8.50
C LYS A 190 17.17 8.81 -8.79
N PRO A 191 16.71 8.30 -9.97
CA PRO A 191 17.15 6.99 -10.45
C PRO A 191 18.66 6.98 -10.33
N SER A 192 19.18 6.06 -9.52
CA SER A 192 20.60 6.01 -9.27
C SER A 192 21.23 5.57 -10.58
N SER A 193 21.84 6.49 -11.31
CA SER A 193 22.71 6.21 -12.46
C SER A 193 23.98 5.53 -11.94
N VAL A 194 23.85 4.34 -11.38
CA VAL A 194 24.98 3.50 -11.03
C VAL A 194 25.26 2.65 -12.26
N HIS A 195 26.39 2.98 -12.88
CA HIS A 195 26.99 2.36 -14.06
C HIS A 195 27.14 0.84 -13.93
#